data_AF-R4M2L1-F1
#
_entry.id   AF-R4M2L1-F1
#
_cell.length_a   1.000
_cell.length_b   1.000
_cell.length_c   1.000
_cell.angle_alpha   90.00
_cell.angle_beta   90.00
_cell.angle_gamma   90.00
#
_symmetry.space_group_name_H-M   'P 1'
#
loop_
_entity.id
_entity.type
_entity.pdbx_description
1 polymer ?
#
loop_
_entity_poly.entity_id
_entity_poly.type
_entity_poly.pdbx_seq_one_letter_code
_entity_poly.pdbx_strand_id
1 'polypeptide(L)'
;MHESRLASARLYLCTDARRERGDLAQFAEAALAGGVDIIQLRDKGSPGELRFGPLQARDELAACEILADAAHRYGALFAVNDRADIARAAGADVLHLGQRDLPVNVARQILAPDTLIGRSTHDPDQVAAAAAGDADYFCVGPCWPTLPSGRAAPLGLVRVAAELGGDDKPWFAIGGINAQRLPAVLDAGASASWWCGRSPRLTTHVRRPSSSGRRLQQRTDPPTQRRGRLIRVARRTPEENPGLDLNGARQPLPPFVAPGQWHGRRSGPQSLPTGGESGM
;
A
#
# COMPACT_ATOMS: atom_id res chain seq x y z
N MET A 1 -6.04 14.73 -10.29
CA MET A 1 -5.66 14.75 -8.85
C MET A 1 -4.77 13.56 -8.49
N HIS A 2 -5.07 12.35 -8.99
CA HIS A 2 -4.28 11.14 -8.71
C HIS A 2 -2.84 11.22 -9.26
N GLU A 3 -2.64 11.70 -10.49
CA GLU A 3 -1.30 11.86 -11.08
C GLU A 3 -0.35 12.73 -10.23
N SER A 4 -0.83 13.88 -9.75
CA SER A 4 -0.02 14.76 -8.89
C SER A 4 0.34 14.11 -7.56
N ARG A 5 -0.59 13.32 -6.98
CA ARG A 5 -0.31 12.54 -5.76
C ARG A 5 0.73 11.47 -6.06
N LEU A 6 0.57 10.69 -7.13
CA LEU A 6 1.52 9.67 -7.57
C LEU A 6 2.93 10.26 -7.79
N ALA A 7 3.04 11.39 -8.48
CA ALA A 7 4.33 12.05 -8.74
C ALA A 7 5.06 12.48 -7.45
N SER A 8 4.31 12.79 -6.39
CA SER A 8 4.86 13.14 -5.08
C SER A 8 4.98 11.97 -4.10
N ALA A 9 4.32 10.84 -4.39
CA ALA A 9 4.28 9.67 -3.52
C ALA A 9 5.66 9.08 -3.38
N ARG A 10 6.00 8.61 -2.19
CA ARG A 10 7.33 8.07 -1.89
C ARG A 10 7.29 6.71 -1.19
N LEU A 11 6.32 6.53 -0.32
CA LEU A 11 6.15 5.32 0.46
C LEU A 11 4.98 4.50 -0.09
N TYR A 12 5.29 3.39 -0.78
CA TYR A 12 4.31 2.41 -1.24
C TYR A 12 4.25 1.24 -0.25
N LEU A 13 3.05 0.78 0.10
CA LEU A 13 2.84 -0.37 0.96
C LEU A 13 1.93 -1.37 0.27
N CYS A 14 2.38 -2.63 0.13
CA CYS A 14 1.50 -3.74 -0.20
C CYS A 14 1.13 -4.46 1.10
N THR A 15 -0.17 -4.66 1.32
CA THR A 15 -0.70 -5.46 2.42
C THR A 15 -1.62 -6.55 1.88
N ASP A 16 -1.61 -7.70 2.53
CA ASP A 16 -2.66 -8.70 2.36
C ASP A 16 -3.93 -8.30 3.15
N ALA A 17 -4.99 -9.10 3.03
CA ALA A 17 -6.27 -8.83 3.71
C ALA A 17 -6.23 -9.12 5.22
N ARG A 18 -5.13 -9.68 5.74
CA ARG A 18 -4.91 -9.96 7.17
C ARG A 18 -6.03 -10.76 7.81
N ARG A 19 -6.65 -11.67 7.04
CA ARG A 19 -7.81 -12.49 7.44
C ARG A 19 -7.54 -13.33 8.67
N GLU A 20 -6.29 -13.72 8.88
CA GLU A 20 -5.87 -14.51 10.04
C GLU A 20 -5.76 -13.69 11.33
N ARG A 21 -5.79 -12.35 11.24
CA ARG A 21 -5.67 -11.42 12.37
C ARG A 21 -6.93 -10.60 12.61
N GLY A 22 -7.66 -10.25 11.55
CA GLY A 22 -8.87 -9.43 11.64
C GLY A 22 -8.61 -7.97 12.04
N ASP A 23 -7.39 -7.46 11.84
CA ASP A 23 -6.94 -6.13 12.26
C ASP A 23 -6.63 -5.19 11.08
N LEU A 24 -7.21 -5.44 9.90
CA LEU A 24 -6.90 -4.70 8.67
C LEU A 24 -7.11 -3.19 8.81
N ALA A 25 -8.22 -2.77 9.43
CA ALA A 25 -8.53 -1.36 9.63
C ALA A 25 -7.49 -0.67 10.53
N GLN A 26 -7.18 -1.26 11.69
CA GLN A 26 -6.20 -0.72 12.63
C GLN A 26 -4.79 -0.69 12.03
N PHE A 27 -4.44 -1.71 11.25
CA PHE A 27 -3.19 -1.76 10.51
C PHE A 27 -3.09 -0.64 9.47
N ALA A 28 -4.15 -0.42 8.68
CA ALA A 28 -4.18 0.61 7.65
C ALA A 28 -4.03 2.01 8.27
N GLU A 29 -4.78 2.29 9.34
CA GLU A 29 -4.68 3.53 10.12
C GLU A 29 -3.25 3.79 10.60
N ALA A 30 -2.63 2.80 11.26
CA ALA A 30 -1.26 2.95 11.77
C ALA A 30 -0.23 3.15 10.65
N ALA A 31 -0.40 2.48 9.52
CA ALA A 31 0.49 2.60 8.37
C ALA A 31 0.38 3.97 7.69
N LEU A 32 -0.84 4.45 7.45
CA LEU A 32 -1.11 5.74 6.81
C LEU A 32 -0.72 6.91 7.71
N ALA A 33 -1.00 6.84 9.02
CA ALA A 33 -0.49 7.80 10.00
C ALA A 33 1.05 7.83 10.05
N GLY A 34 1.71 6.71 9.72
CA GLY A 34 3.15 6.60 9.56
C GLY A 34 3.73 7.22 8.28
N GLY A 35 2.88 7.77 7.41
CA GLY A 35 3.28 8.48 6.19
C GLY A 35 3.32 7.63 4.94
N VAL A 36 2.57 6.52 4.88
CA VAL A 36 2.34 5.77 3.63
C VAL A 36 1.57 6.65 2.64
N ASP A 37 2.10 6.79 1.43
CA ASP A 37 1.50 7.62 0.37
C ASP A 37 0.61 6.79 -0.57
N ILE A 38 0.91 5.49 -0.71
CA ILE A 38 0.10 4.53 -1.50
C ILE A 38 -0.04 3.22 -0.73
N ILE A 39 -1.26 2.73 -0.55
CA ILE A 39 -1.54 1.42 0.05
C ILE A 39 -2.26 0.51 -0.96
N GLN A 40 -1.73 -0.69 -1.14
CA GLN A 40 -2.25 -1.68 -2.10
C GLN A 40 -2.74 -2.94 -1.39
N LEU A 41 -3.95 -3.38 -1.73
CA LEU A 41 -4.43 -4.71 -1.39
C LEU A 41 -3.82 -5.75 -2.34
N ARG A 42 -3.07 -6.70 -1.77
CA ARG A 42 -2.45 -7.80 -2.51
C ARG A 42 -2.37 -9.06 -1.65
N ASP A 43 -3.43 -9.87 -1.70
CA ASP A 43 -3.56 -11.07 -0.86
C ASP A 43 -2.81 -12.30 -1.39
N LYS A 44 -2.37 -12.29 -2.65
CA LYS A 44 -1.66 -13.43 -3.27
C LYS A 44 -0.39 -13.84 -2.52
N GLY A 45 -0.35 -15.09 -2.07
CA GLY A 45 0.69 -15.70 -1.27
C GLY A 45 0.68 -15.29 0.20
N SER A 46 -0.42 -14.74 0.71
CA SER A 46 -0.55 -14.33 2.11
C SER A 46 -0.77 -15.53 3.04
N PRO A 47 -0.49 -15.38 4.36
CA PRO A 47 -0.90 -16.38 5.35
C PRO A 47 -2.41 -16.66 5.32
N GLY A 48 -3.23 -15.63 5.03
CA GLY A 48 -4.67 -15.78 4.84
C GLY A 48 -5.00 -16.68 3.65
N GLU A 49 -4.33 -16.50 2.50
CA GLU A 49 -4.54 -17.34 1.32
C GLU A 49 -4.13 -18.80 1.58
N LEU A 50 -3.00 -19.01 2.25
CA LEU A 50 -2.54 -20.35 2.60
C LEU A 50 -3.48 -21.08 3.56
N ARG A 51 -4.17 -20.35 4.44
CA ARG A 51 -5.06 -20.94 5.47
C ARG A 51 -6.51 -21.08 5.01
N PHE A 52 -7.02 -20.12 4.25
CA PHE A 52 -8.44 -20.01 3.90
C PHE A 52 -8.72 -20.10 2.40
N GLY A 53 -7.67 -20.26 1.58
CA GLY A 53 -7.76 -20.22 0.12
C GLY A 53 -7.80 -18.79 -0.45
N PRO A 54 -7.85 -18.67 -1.79
CA PRO A 54 -7.89 -17.38 -2.48
C PRO A 54 -9.02 -16.48 -1.96
N LEU A 55 -8.71 -15.19 -1.82
CA LEU A 55 -9.68 -14.18 -1.39
C LEU A 55 -10.82 -14.09 -2.41
N GLN A 56 -12.05 -14.27 -1.93
CA GLN A 56 -13.24 -14.22 -2.79
C GLN A 56 -13.63 -12.77 -3.07
N ALA A 57 -14.23 -12.51 -4.23
CA ALA A 57 -14.56 -11.16 -4.70
C ALA A 57 -15.32 -10.31 -3.67
N ARG A 58 -16.31 -10.87 -2.97
CA ARG A 58 -17.08 -10.16 -1.95
C ARG A 58 -16.20 -9.72 -0.78
N ASP A 59 -15.35 -10.62 -0.30
CA ASP A 59 -14.48 -10.36 0.86
C ASP A 59 -13.31 -9.43 0.45
N GLU A 60 -12.88 -9.50 -0.80
CA GLU A 60 -11.94 -8.56 -1.42
C GLU A 60 -12.51 -7.14 -1.48
N LEU A 61 -13.77 -6.97 -1.92
CA LEU A 61 -14.44 -5.68 -1.92
C LEU A 61 -14.58 -5.09 -0.51
N ALA A 62 -14.95 -5.91 0.48
CA ALA A 62 -15.02 -5.46 1.87
C ALA A 62 -13.64 -4.99 2.40
N ALA A 63 -12.56 -5.68 2.04
CA ALA A 63 -11.21 -5.24 2.36
C ALA A 63 -10.81 -3.96 1.61
N CYS A 64 -11.25 -3.81 0.35
CA CYS A 64 -11.02 -2.59 -0.45
C CYS A 64 -11.71 -1.38 0.18
N GLU A 65 -12.96 -1.50 0.63
CA GLU A 65 -13.68 -0.40 1.28
C GLU A 65 -12.95 0.12 2.52
N ILE A 66 -12.44 -0.80 3.36
CA ILE A 66 -11.66 -0.45 4.56
C ILE A 66 -10.39 0.33 4.19
N LEU A 67 -9.67 -0.15 3.17
CA LEU A 67 -8.40 0.46 2.77
C LEU A 67 -8.58 1.77 2.00
N ALA A 68 -9.62 1.88 1.17
CA ALA A 68 -9.96 3.08 0.42
C ALA A 68 -10.38 4.21 1.36
N ASP A 69 -11.32 3.96 2.28
CA ASP A 69 -11.74 4.95 3.28
C ASP A 69 -10.55 5.48 4.08
N ALA A 70 -9.72 4.56 4.60
CA ALA A 70 -8.52 4.95 5.33
C ALA A 70 -7.57 5.78 4.44
N ALA A 71 -7.21 5.32 3.25
CA ALA A 71 -6.28 6.03 2.37
C ALA A 71 -6.76 7.45 2.05
N HIS A 72 -8.05 7.61 1.73
CA HIS A 72 -8.63 8.91 1.36
C HIS A 72 -8.64 9.89 2.52
N ARG A 73 -8.90 9.45 3.76
CA ARG A 73 -8.81 10.30 4.96
C ARG A 73 -7.41 10.87 5.20
N TYR A 74 -6.36 10.13 4.84
CA TYR A 74 -4.97 10.59 4.95
C TYR A 74 -4.45 11.25 3.66
N GLY A 75 -5.27 11.37 2.62
CA GLY A 75 -4.86 11.93 1.33
C GLY A 75 -3.90 11.05 0.52
N ALA A 76 -3.79 9.77 0.88
CA ALA A 76 -3.04 8.75 0.17
C ALA A 76 -3.84 8.18 -1.02
N LEU A 77 -3.19 7.34 -1.83
CA LEU A 77 -3.84 6.58 -2.90
C LEU A 77 -4.09 5.13 -2.45
N PHE A 78 -5.23 4.59 -2.85
CA PHE A 78 -5.59 3.18 -2.70
C PHE A 78 -5.41 2.43 -4.02
N ALA A 79 -4.77 1.26 -3.95
CA ALA A 79 -4.49 0.42 -5.09
C ALA A 79 -5.05 -1.00 -4.94
N VAL A 80 -5.57 -1.56 -6.04
CA VAL A 80 -5.97 -2.97 -6.15
C VAL A 80 -4.97 -3.69 -7.04
N ASN A 81 -4.62 -4.93 -6.69
CA ASN A 81 -3.72 -5.77 -7.49
C ASN A 81 -4.51 -6.66 -8.47
N ASP A 82 -4.04 -6.77 -9.72
CA ASP A 82 -4.47 -7.73 -10.77
C ASP A 82 -5.91 -7.52 -11.31
N ARG A 83 -6.89 -7.50 -10.42
CA ARG A 83 -8.32 -7.55 -10.73
C ARG A 83 -8.91 -6.19 -11.11
N ALA A 84 -8.97 -5.90 -12.42
CA ALA A 84 -9.58 -4.69 -12.96
C ALA A 84 -11.09 -4.55 -12.65
N ASP A 85 -11.80 -5.68 -12.57
CA ASP A 85 -13.22 -5.74 -12.17
C ASP A 85 -13.41 -5.26 -10.72
N ILE A 86 -12.57 -5.74 -9.79
CA ILE A 86 -12.57 -5.33 -8.39
C ILE A 86 -12.14 -3.87 -8.26
N ALA A 87 -11.09 -3.45 -8.97
CA ALA A 87 -10.64 -2.05 -8.95
C ALA A 87 -11.75 -1.09 -9.38
N ARG A 88 -12.49 -1.42 -10.46
CA ARG A 88 -13.64 -0.64 -10.91
C ARG A 88 -14.77 -0.64 -9.87
N ALA A 89 -15.14 -1.80 -9.35
CA ALA A 89 -16.23 -1.94 -8.39
C ALA A 89 -15.95 -1.23 -7.06
N ALA A 90 -14.69 -1.23 -6.61
CA ALA A 90 -14.26 -0.55 -5.39
C ALA A 90 -13.96 0.95 -5.58
N GLY A 91 -13.99 1.46 -6.81
CA GLY A 91 -13.58 2.84 -7.11
C GLY A 91 -12.11 3.11 -6.75
N ALA A 92 -11.22 2.15 -7.00
CA ALA A 92 -9.81 2.28 -6.66
C ALA A 92 -9.11 3.38 -7.48
N ASP A 93 -8.21 4.11 -6.83
CA ASP A 93 -7.42 5.16 -7.49
C ASP A 93 -6.39 4.55 -8.45
N VAL A 94 -5.94 3.32 -8.16
CA VAL A 94 -4.86 2.64 -8.87
C VAL A 94 -5.20 1.15 -9.07
N LEU A 95 -4.93 0.63 -10.28
CA LEU A 95 -4.78 -0.79 -10.54
C LEU A 95 -3.30 -1.13 -10.73
N HIS A 96 -2.78 -2.17 -10.09
CA HIS A 96 -1.41 -2.65 -10.32
C HIS A 96 -1.41 -4.01 -11.01
N LEU A 97 -0.68 -4.12 -12.11
CA LEU A 97 -0.66 -5.31 -12.95
C LEU A 97 0.77 -5.91 -13.03
N GLY A 98 0.86 -7.20 -12.72
CA GLY A 98 2.04 -8.02 -12.94
C GLY A 98 2.21 -8.47 -14.39
N GLN A 99 3.37 -9.03 -14.72
CA GLN A 99 3.70 -9.47 -16.09
C GLN A 99 2.80 -10.59 -16.64
N ARG A 100 2.06 -11.29 -15.77
CA ARG A 100 1.15 -12.39 -16.13
C ARG A 100 -0.32 -12.06 -15.89
N ASP A 101 -0.61 -10.81 -15.54
CA ASP A 101 -1.95 -10.32 -15.26
C ASP A 101 -2.54 -9.74 -16.56
N LEU A 102 -3.72 -9.09 -16.51
CA LEU A 102 -4.31 -8.48 -17.70
C LEU A 102 -3.35 -7.53 -18.43
N PRO A 103 -3.36 -7.51 -19.78
CA PRO A 103 -2.70 -6.47 -20.55
C PRO A 103 -3.27 -5.07 -20.24
N VAL A 104 -2.41 -4.05 -20.26
CA VAL A 104 -2.78 -2.66 -19.92
C VAL A 104 -3.95 -2.17 -20.77
N ASN A 105 -3.89 -2.39 -22.09
CA ASN A 105 -4.94 -2.00 -23.03
C ASN A 105 -6.31 -2.64 -22.71
N VAL A 106 -6.33 -3.88 -22.21
CA VAL A 106 -7.57 -4.54 -21.79
C VAL A 106 -8.08 -3.96 -20.47
N ALA A 107 -7.20 -3.75 -19.49
CA ALA A 107 -7.58 -3.13 -18.22
C ALA A 107 -8.18 -1.73 -18.41
N ARG A 108 -7.62 -0.91 -19.32
CA ARG A 108 -8.13 0.43 -19.65
C ARG A 108 -9.57 0.43 -20.18
N GLN A 109 -10.04 -0.65 -20.79
CA GLN A 109 -11.43 -0.77 -21.24
C GLN A 109 -12.43 -1.01 -20.09
N ILE A 110 -11.93 -1.51 -18.96
CA ILE A 110 -12.74 -1.86 -17.78
C ILE A 110 -12.77 -0.71 -16.79
N LEU A 111 -11.63 -0.05 -16.58
CA LEU A 111 -11.45 0.95 -15.54
C LEU A 111 -12.15 2.28 -15.84
N ALA A 112 -12.27 3.11 -14.81
CA ALA A 112 -12.60 4.52 -15.01
C ALA A 112 -11.44 5.23 -15.72
N PRO A 113 -11.70 6.28 -16.53
CA PRO A 113 -10.65 6.97 -17.29
C PRO A 113 -9.51 7.54 -16.44
N ASP A 114 -9.78 7.86 -15.18
CA ASP A 114 -8.88 8.50 -14.22
C ASP A 114 -8.20 7.51 -13.24
N THR A 115 -8.47 6.20 -13.35
CA THR A 115 -7.76 5.17 -12.59
C THR A 115 -6.34 5.03 -13.12
N LEU A 116 -5.34 5.12 -12.26
CA LEU A 116 -3.93 4.94 -12.64
C LEU A 116 -3.61 3.45 -12.82
N ILE A 117 -2.64 3.11 -13.67
CA ILE A 117 -2.16 1.74 -13.88
C ILE A 117 -0.66 1.65 -13.58
N GLY A 118 -0.31 0.77 -12.66
CA GLY A 118 1.06 0.37 -12.34
C GLY A 118 1.47 -0.94 -13.02
N ARG A 119 2.76 -1.09 -13.29
CA ARG A 119 3.34 -2.33 -13.83
C ARG A 119 4.47 -2.88 -12.97
N SER A 120 4.51 -4.20 -12.75
CA SER A 120 5.71 -4.84 -12.19
C SER A 120 6.75 -5.11 -13.29
N THR A 121 8.04 -4.91 -13.00
CA THR A 121 9.17 -5.17 -13.90
C THR A 121 10.28 -5.95 -13.18
N HIS A 122 10.89 -6.89 -13.90
CA HIS A 122 11.80 -7.91 -13.35
C HIS A 122 13.09 -8.08 -14.15
N ASP A 123 13.22 -7.39 -15.29
CA ASP A 123 14.39 -7.38 -16.16
C ASP A 123 14.48 -6.05 -16.94
N PRO A 124 15.64 -5.74 -17.55
CA PRO A 124 15.86 -4.46 -18.25
C PRO A 124 14.86 -4.20 -19.38
N ASP A 125 14.47 -5.22 -20.14
CA ASP A 125 13.54 -5.07 -21.26
C ASP A 125 12.15 -4.65 -20.78
N GLN A 126 11.69 -5.24 -19.67
CA GLN A 126 10.44 -4.84 -19.02
C GLN A 126 10.50 -3.42 -18.45
N VAL A 127 11.65 -3.00 -17.89
CA VAL A 127 11.85 -1.62 -17.42
C VAL A 127 11.74 -0.64 -18.59
N ALA A 128 12.46 -0.89 -19.69
CA ALA A 128 12.41 -0.06 -20.89
C ALA A 128 10.98 0.02 -21.47
N ALA A 129 10.29 -1.13 -21.56
CA ALA A 129 8.92 -1.18 -22.05
C ALA A 129 7.94 -0.42 -21.13
N ALA A 130 8.09 -0.51 -19.80
CA ALA A 130 7.23 0.21 -18.87
C ALA A 130 7.51 1.73 -18.86
N ALA A 131 8.77 2.12 -19.00
CA ALA A 131 9.19 3.51 -19.11
C ALA A 131 8.60 4.18 -20.37
N ALA A 132 8.62 3.48 -21.51
CA ALA A 132 8.09 4.00 -22.78
C ALA A 132 6.58 3.79 -22.99
N GLY A 133 5.95 2.83 -22.30
CA GLY A 133 4.55 2.43 -22.51
C GLY A 133 3.51 3.23 -21.72
N ASP A 134 2.27 2.74 -21.73
CA ASP A 134 1.08 3.43 -21.20
C ASP A 134 0.85 3.27 -19.68
N ALA A 135 1.84 2.74 -18.96
CA ALA A 135 1.78 2.64 -17.50
C ALA A 135 2.07 4.00 -16.87
N ASP A 136 1.32 4.37 -15.82
CA ASP A 136 1.50 5.64 -15.10
C ASP A 136 2.71 5.57 -14.15
N TYR A 137 3.03 4.36 -13.67
CA TYR A 137 4.25 4.06 -12.93
C TYR A 137 4.63 2.59 -13.07
N PHE A 138 5.83 2.24 -12.60
CA PHE A 138 6.24 0.84 -12.53
C PHE A 138 7.03 0.51 -11.27
N CYS A 139 7.01 -0.77 -10.89
CA CYS A 139 7.78 -1.31 -9.78
C CYS A 139 8.95 -2.13 -10.31
N VAL A 140 10.12 -2.01 -9.68
CA VAL A 140 11.37 -2.65 -10.08
C VAL A 140 11.83 -3.61 -8.98
N GLY A 141 11.87 -4.91 -9.28
CA GLY A 141 12.31 -5.90 -8.29
C GLY A 141 12.03 -7.35 -8.67
N PRO A 142 12.16 -8.30 -7.73
CA PRO A 142 12.45 -8.06 -6.32
C PRO A 142 13.96 -7.79 -6.08
N CYS A 143 14.29 -6.72 -5.36
CA CYS A 143 15.66 -6.31 -5.03
C CYS A 143 16.43 -7.37 -4.21
N TRP A 144 15.69 -8.06 -3.33
CA TRP A 144 16.15 -9.23 -2.59
C TRP A 144 15.16 -10.38 -2.77
N PRO A 145 15.61 -11.65 -2.74
CA PRO A 145 14.72 -12.78 -2.74
C PRO A 145 13.74 -12.69 -1.56
N THR A 146 12.45 -12.78 -1.84
CA THR A 146 11.40 -12.83 -0.82
C THR A 146 10.98 -14.26 -0.47
N LEU A 147 11.45 -15.24 -1.23
CA LEU A 147 11.25 -16.68 -1.02
C LEU A 147 12.55 -17.43 -1.41
N PRO A 148 12.83 -18.62 -0.83
CA PRO A 148 14.03 -19.41 -1.13
C PRO A 148 14.20 -19.80 -2.61
N SER A 149 13.11 -19.82 -3.37
CA SER A 149 13.07 -20.10 -4.82
C SER A 149 12.89 -18.85 -5.70
N GLY A 150 12.95 -17.66 -5.13
CA GLY A 150 12.65 -16.41 -5.82
C GLY A 150 13.80 -15.93 -6.71
N ARG A 151 13.49 -15.60 -7.97
CA ARG A 151 14.38 -14.86 -8.87
C ARG A 151 14.62 -13.47 -8.25
N ALA A 152 15.82 -13.20 -7.74
CA ALA A 152 16.20 -11.86 -7.31
C ALA A 152 16.72 -11.09 -8.51
N ALA A 153 16.19 -9.89 -8.73
CA ALA A 153 16.87 -8.90 -9.54
C ALA A 153 17.74 -8.10 -8.57
N PRO A 154 19.07 -8.32 -8.53
CA PRO A 154 19.94 -7.55 -7.65
C PRO A 154 19.81 -6.05 -7.95
N LEU A 155 20.34 -5.21 -7.07
CA LEU A 155 20.36 -3.75 -7.21
C LEU A 155 20.84 -3.22 -8.58
N GLY A 156 21.44 -4.06 -9.42
CA GLY A 156 21.68 -3.78 -10.84
C GLY A 156 20.42 -3.38 -11.62
N LEU A 157 19.25 -3.99 -11.39
CA LEU A 157 18.03 -3.59 -12.10
C LEU A 157 17.52 -2.21 -11.64
N VAL A 158 17.72 -1.87 -10.37
CA VAL A 158 17.42 -0.53 -9.85
C VAL A 158 18.30 0.53 -10.52
N ARG A 159 19.58 0.21 -10.75
CA ARG A 159 20.50 1.09 -11.51
C ARG A 159 20.03 1.29 -12.94
N VAL A 160 19.64 0.21 -13.61
CA VAL A 160 19.07 0.27 -14.98
C VAL A 160 17.83 1.18 -15.00
N ALA A 161 16.92 1.05 -14.04
CA ALA A 161 15.75 1.92 -13.95
C ALA A 161 16.11 3.38 -13.69
N ALA A 162 17.13 3.65 -12.86
CA ALA A 162 17.62 5.00 -12.62
C ALA A 162 18.26 5.63 -13.87
N GLU A 163 18.97 4.84 -14.67
CA GLU A 163 19.59 5.28 -15.93
C GLU A 163 18.55 5.51 -17.04
N LEU A 164 17.53 4.65 -17.14
CA LEU A 164 16.51 4.72 -18.20
C LEU A 164 15.32 5.64 -17.89
N GLY A 165 14.95 5.77 -16.61
CA GLY A 165 13.71 6.40 -16.16
C GLY A 165 13.91 7.55 -15.18
N GLY A 166 15.12 8.14 -15.16
CA GLY A 166 15.55 9.10 -14.14
C GLY A 166 14.64 10.32 -13.93
N ASP A 167 13.93 10.80 -14.94
CA ASP A 167 13.25 12.11 -14.85
C ASP A 167 11.76 12.17 -15.27
N ASP A 168 11.22 11.20 -16.03
CA ASP A 168 9.91 11.38 -16.68
C ASP A 168 8.74 10.59 -16.07
N LYS A 169 8.98 9.39 -15.52
CA LYS A 169 7.90 8.50 -15.04
C LYS A 169 8.19 7.95 -13.64
N PRO A 170 7.24 8.06 -12.68
CA PRO A 170 7.41 7.50 -11.35
C PRO A 170 7.72 5.99 -11.37
N TRP A 171 8.64 5.55 -10.53
CA TRP A 171 8.93 4.13 -10.36
C TRP A 171 9.37 3.79 -8.93
N PHE A 172 9.06 2.57 -8.48
CA PHE A 172 9.31 2.12 -7.09
C PHE A 172 10.17 0.86 -7.04
N ALA A 173 11.23 0.86 -6.25
CA ALA A 173 11.96 -0.35 -5.92
C ALA A 173 11.12 -1.25 -4.99
N ILE A 174 11.08 -2.56 -5.24
CA ILE A 174 10.30 -3.51 -4.44
C ILE A 174 11.10 -4.78 -4.17
N GLY A 175 10.75 -5.50 -3.10
CA GLY A 175 11.23 -6.85 -2.82
C GLY A 175 12.29 -6.89 -1.73
N GLY A 176 11.87 -7.26 -0.51
CA GLY A 176 12.75 -7.47 0.63
C GLY A 176 13.44 -6.21 1.17
N ILE A 177 12.90 -5.02 0.87
CA ILE A 177 13.44 -3.74 1.35
C ILE A 177 13.05 -3.55 2.82
N ASN A 178 14.01 -3.13 3.63
CA ASN A 178 13.82 -2.76 5.03
C ASN A 178 14.78 -1.61 5.41
N ALA A 179 14.72 -1.11 6.65
CA ALA A 179 15.50 0.04 7.11
C ALA A 179 17.02 -0.19 6.99
N GLN A 180 17.48 -1.44 7.12
CA GLN A 180 18.89 -1.81 6.97
C GLN A 180 19.32 -1.86 5.50
N ARG A 181 18.40 -2.21 4.60
CA ARG A 181 18.64 -2.39 3.16
C ARG A 181 18.37 -1.15 2.32
N LEU A 182 17.57 -0.21 2.85
CA LEU A 182 17.22 1.03 2.16
C LEU A 182 18.44 1.80 1.67
N PRO A 183 19.49 2.04 2.49
CA PRO A 183 20.63 2.82 2.01
C PRO A 183 21.19 2.27 0.68
N ALA A 184 21.29 0.94 0.55
CA ALA A 184 21.77 0.31 -0.68
C ALA A 184 20.82 0.48 -1.90
N VAL A 185 19.51 0.62 -1.67
CA VAL A 185 18.53 0.94 -2.72
C VAL A 185 18.69 2.39 -3.17
N LEU A 186 18.93 3.31 -2.24
CA LEU A 186 19.18 4.72 -2.56
C LEU A 186 20.49 4.90 -3.31
N ASP A 187 21.55 4.22 -2.86
CA ASP A 187 22.86 4.21 -3.51
C ASP A 187 22.80 3.61 -4.94
N ALA A 188 21.81 2.78 -5.22
CA ALA A 188 21.57 2.23 -6.54
C ALA A 188 20.83 3.19 -7.50
N GLY A 189 20.50 4.40 -7.07
CA GLY A 189 19.88 5.42 -7.91
C GLY A 189 18.36 5.49 -7.80
N ALA A 190 17.72 4.70 -6.92
CA ALA A 190 16.33 4.96 -6.58
C ALA A 190 16.25 6.31 -5.86
N SER A 191 15.53 7.27 -6.45
CA SER A 191 15.38 8.63 -5.92
C SER A 191 14.82 8.60 -4.49
N ALA A 192 15.69 8.65 -3.47
CA ALA A 192 15.52 8.79 -2.00
C ALA A 192 14.35 8.07 -1.28
N SER A 193 13.41 7.46 -2.00
CA SER A 193 12.02 7.65 -1.61
C SER A 193 11.05 6.91 -2.52
N TRP A 194 11.40 5.76 -3.11
CA TRP A 194 10.41 4.92 -3.79
C TRP A 194 10.67 3.47 -3.43
N TRP A 195 10.14 3.03 -2.29
CA TRP A 195 10.16 1.61 -1.93
C TRP A 195 8.76 1.05 -1.79
N CYS A 196 8.65 -0.28 -1.86
CA CYS A 196 7.49 -1.02 -1.40
C CYS A 196 7.83 -2.01 -0.27
N GLY A 197 7.19 -1.83 0.90
CA GLY A 197 7.30 -2.75 2.04
C GLY A 197 6.19 -3.81 2.07
N ARG A 198 6.46 -4.95 2.72
CA ARG A 198 5.43 -5.95 3.13
C ARG A 198 5.31 -6.09 4.65
N SER A 199 6.08 -5.33 5.44
CA SER A 199 6.21 -5.55 6.88
C SER A 199 5.83 -4.32 7.71
N PRO A 200 4.99 -4.46 8.76
CA PRO A 200 4.62 -3.37 9.67
C PRO A 200 5.78 -2.75 10.45
N ARG A 201 6.91 -3.45 10.62
CA ARG A 201 8.03 -2.94 11.43
C ARG A 201 8.78 -1.76 10.79
N LEU A 202 8.44 -1.43 9.55
CA LEU A 202 9.12 -0.40 8.76
C LEU A 202 8.45 0.97 8.83
N THR A 203 7.14 1.03 9.07
CA THR A 203 6.37 2.27 9.02
C THR A 203 6.57 3.15 10.25
N THR A 204 6.94 2.60 11.40
CA THR A 204 7.07 3.38 12.66
C THR A 204 8.37 4.17 12.81
N HIS A 205 9.36 4.01 11.92
CA HIS A 205 10.70 4.60 12.09
C HIS A 205 11.14 5.56 10.99
N VAL A 206 10.31 5.79 9.97
CA VAL A 206 10.70 6.64 8.84
C VAL A 206 10.12 8.03 9.02
N ARG A 207 10.86 8.84 9.77
CA ARG A 207 10.58 10.27 9.91
C ARG A 207 10.91 10.95 8.58
N ARG A 208 9.92 11.65 8.00
CA ARG A 208 10.14 12.56 6.86
C ARG A 208 11.31 13.50 7.18
N PRO A 209 12.32 13.66 6.29
CA PRO A 209 13.17 14.84 6.36
C PRO A 209 12.26 16.06 6.11
N SER A 210 12.12 16.92 7.11
CA SER A 210 11.27 18.10 7.05
C SER A 210 11.69 19.01 5.90
N SER A 211 10.82 19.17 4.90
CA SER A 211 10.93 20.20 3.87
C SER A 211 10.50 21.56 4.43
N SER A 212 11.24 22.07 5.41
CA SER A 212 11.12 23.44 5.88
C SER A 212 12.45 24.17 5.70
N GLY A 213 12.55 24.93 4.60
CA GLY A 213 13.70 25.79 4.35
C GLY A 213 13.80 26.43 2.97
N ARG A 214 12.70 26.97 2.39
CA ARG A 214 12.81 27.98 1.32
C ARG A 214 12.48 29.38 1.86
N ARG A 215 13.53 30.13 2.17
CA ARG A 215 13.74 31.59 2.09
C ARG A 215 15.09 31.83 2.77
N LEU A 216 16.11 32.44 2.18
CA LEU A 216 16.15 33.73 1.49
C LEU A 216 17.35 33.77 0.52
N GLN A 217 17.22 34.48 -0.60
CA GLN A 217 18.32 34.86 -1.49
C GLN A 217 19.38 35.71 -0.77
N GLN A 218 20.66 35.52 -1.10
CA GLN A 218 21.55 36.51 -1.77
C GLN A 218 23.05 36.19 -1.53
N ARG A 219 23.85 36.42 -2.60
CA ARG A 219 25.31 36.70 -2.66
C ARG A 219 26.31 35.55 -2.97
N THR A 220 26.77 35.58 -4.23
CA THR A 220 28.17 35.61 -4.75
C THR A 220 29.16 34.45 -4.47
N ASP A 221 29.46 33.70 -5.54
CA ASP A 221 30.73 33.08 -6.03
C ASP A 221 31.68 32.22 -5.14
N PRO A 222 32.44 31.25 -5.75
CA PRO A 222 33.10 30.10 -5.09
C PRO A 222 34.62 30.37 -4.79
N PRO A 223 35.52 29.42 -4.42
CA PRO A 223 35.44 27.97 -4.14
C PRO A 223 36.19 27.51 -2.84
N THR A 224 36.24 26.18 -2.62
CA THR A 224 37.26 25.36 -1.92
C THR A 224 37.04 24.81 -0.49
N GLN A 225 37.57 23.59 -0.35
CA GLN A 225 38.03 22.85 0.83
C GLN A 225 37.12 21.83 1.53
N ARG A 226 37.48 20.57 1.26
CA ARG A 226 37.35 19.35 2.07
C ARG A 226 37.39 19.63 3.58
N ARG A 227 36.50 18.96 4.33
CA ARG A 227 36.82 18.26 5.60
C ARG A 227 35.70 17.29 5.95
N GLY A 228 36.05 16.01 6.06
CA GLY A 228 35.15 14.97 6.53
C GLY A 228 34.71 15.21 7.98
N ARG A 229 33.46 14.87 8.28
CA ARG A 229 32.99 14.67 9.65
C ARG A 229 32.35 13.30 9.77
N LEU A 230 33.01 12.44 10.53
CA LEU A 230 32.41 11.25 11.13
C LEU A 230 31.20 11.67 11.97
N ILE A 231 30.05 11.03 11.75
CA ILE A 231 28.94 11.08 12.69
C ILE A 231 29.14 9.97 13.72
N ARG A 232 29.39 10.37 14.97
CA ARG A 232 29.55 9.51 16.13
C ARG A 232 28.19 8.95 16.53
N VAL A 233 28.00 7.63 16.41
CA VAL A 233 26.83 6.93 16.95
C VAL A 233 26.94 6.92 18.47
N ALA A 234 26.02 7.59 19.17
CA ALA A 234 25.90 7.49 20.62
C ALA A 234 25.30 6.12 20.97
N ARG A 235 26.08 5.25 21.61
CA ARG A 235 25.57 4.06 22.31
C ARG A 235 24.96 4.54 23.63
N ARG A 236 23.69 4.21 23.90
CA ARG A 236 23.16 4.21 25.27
C ARG A 236 23.33 2.81 25.85
N THR A 237 23.93 2.75 27.03
CA THR A 237 23.97 1.59 27.92
C THR A 237 22.59 1.36 28.56
N PRO A 238 22.28 0.13 29.01
CA PRO A 238 21.04 -0.15 29.73
C PRO A 238 21.22 0.25 31.19
N GLU A 239 20.34 1.12 31.70
CA GLU A 239 20.16 1.33 33.14
C GLU A 239 18.80 0.78 33.57
N GLU A 240 18.85 0.24 34.78
CA GLU A 240 17.89 -0.57 35.50
C GLU A 240 16.60 0.20 35.80
N ASN A 241 15.47 -0.52 35.82
CA ASN A 241 14.21 0.01 36.35
C ASN A 241 13.84 -0.82 37.59
N PRO A 242 13.82 -0.24 38.80
CA PRO A 242 13.38 -0.93 39.99
C PRO A 242 11.85 -1.08 39.99
N GLY A 243 11.37 -2.12 40.66
CA GLY A 243 10.02 -2.64 40.57
C GLY A 243 8.88 -1.66 40.84
N LEU A 244 7.75 -1.98 40.24
CA LEU A 244 6.45 -1.52 40.70
C LEU A 244 5.55 -2.73 40.97
N ASP A 245 5.07 -2.68 42.20
CA ASP A 245 4.33 -3.63 43.00
C ASP A 245 3.01 -4.07 42.35
N LEU A 246 2.76 -5.38 42.39
CA LEU A 246 1.51 -6.02 42.00
C LEU A 246 0.67 -6.23 43.26
N ASN A 247 -0.18 -5.26 43.64
CA ASN A 247 -1.38 -5.51 44.43
C ASN A 247 -2.26 -4.26 44.54
N GLY A 248 -3.47 -4.30 43.98
CA GLY A 248 -4.46 -3.25 44.21
C GLY A 248 -5.75 -3.38 43.39
N ALA A 249 -6.77 -3.98 44.00
CA ALA A 249 -8.20 -3.84 43.73
C ALA A 249 -8.76 -4.37 42.39
N ARG A 250 -9.38 -5.56 42.48
CA ARG A 250 -10.39 -6.06 41.53
C ARG A 250 -11.64 -5.17 41.57
N GLN A 251 -12.09 -4.70 40.40
CA GLN A 251 -13.50 -4.33 40.20
C GLN A 251 -14.14 -5.30 39.20
N PRO A 252 -15.36 -5.80 39.46
CA PRO A 252 -16.03 -6.71 38.53
C PRO A 252 -16.56 -5.95 37.30
N LEU A 253 -16.37 -6.54 36.12
CA LEU A 253 -16.98 -6.10 34.87
C LEU A 253 -18.50 -6.36 34.89
N PRO A 254 -19.34 -5.48 34.30
CA PRO A 254 -20.77 -5.73 34.13
C PRO A 254 -21.04 -6.88 33.13
N PRO A 255 -22.17 -7.60 33.25
CA PRO A 255 -22.45 -8.79 32.47
C PRO A 255 -22.69 -8.49 30.98
N PHE A 256 -22.21 -9.43 30.18
CA PHE A 256 -22.35 -9.57 28.73
C PHE A 256 -23.84 -9.66 28.33
N VAL A 257 -24.30 -8.76 27.45
CA VAL A 257 -25.63 -8.83 26.83
C VAL A 257 -25.50 -9.59 25.49
N ALA A 258 -26.17 -10.74 25.39
CA ALA A 258 -26.24 -11.53 24.16
C ALA A 258 -27.16 -10.85 23.12
N PRO A 259 -26.88 -10.95 21.80
CA PRO A 259 -27.83 -10.55 20.78
C PRO A 259 -29.01 -11.54 20.74
N GLY A 260 -30.17 -11.07 21.19
CA GLY A 260 -31.44 -11.78 21.13
C GLY A 260 -32.02 -11.84 19.73
N GLN A 261 -32.44 -13.05 19.38
CA GLN A 261 -33.54 -13.47 18.51
C GLN A 261 -34.29 -12.38 17.70
N TRP A 262 -34.20 -12.53 16.38
CA TRP A 262 -35.16 -11.99 15.43
C TRP A 262 -36.55 -12.62 15.66
N HIS A 263 -37.47 -11.88 16.25
CA HIS A 263 -38.90 -12.18 16.18
C HIS A 263 -39.52 -11.51 14.96
N GLY A 264 -39.91 -12.33 13.99
CA GLY A 264 -40.71 -11.93 12.85
C GLY A 264 -42.05 -11.37 13.28
N ARG A 265 -42.35 -10.13 12.88
CA ARG A 265 -43.73 -9.67 12.78
C ARG A 265 -44.27 -10.07 11.42
N ARG A 266 -45.19 -11.03 11.46
CA ARG A 266 -46.17 -11.27 10.40
C ARG A 266 -47.08 -10.05 10.31
N SER A 267 -47.17 -9.46 9.13
CA SER A 267 -48.31 -8.67 8.69
C SER A 267 -48.96 -9.42 7.53
N GLY A 268 -50.12 -10.02 7.81
CA GLY A 268 -51.02 -10.61 6.82
C GLY A 268 -51.82 -9.53 6.06
N PRO A 269 -52.81 -9.94 5.25
CA PRO A 269 -52.80 -9.72 3.81
C PRO A 269 -53.53 -8.44 3.39
N GLN A 270 -53.04 -7.79 2.33
CA GLN A 270 -53.86 -6.84 1.57
C GLN A 270 -54.58 -7.61 0.46
N SER A 271 -55.90 -7.67 0.63
CA SER A 271 -56.89 -8.11 -0.32
C SER A 271 -56.92 -7.20 -1.56
N LEU A 272 -56.78 -7.80 -2.74
CA LEU A 272 -57.13 -7.18 -4.02
C LEU A 272 -58.64 -7.31 -4.23
N PRO A 273 -59.36 -6.25 -4.66
CA PRO A 273 -60.76 -6.40 -5.06
C PRO A 273 -60.84 -7.04 -6.45
N THR A 274 -61.43 -8.24 -6.50
CA THR A 274 -62.04 -8.80 -7.70
C THR A 274 -63.39 -8.11 -7.92
N GLY A 275 -63.48 -7.25 -8.92
CA GLY A 275 -64.75 -6.84 -9.54
C GLY A 275 -64.90 -7.62 -10.84
N GLY A 276 -65.92 -8.48 -10.90
CA GLY A 276 -66.30 -9.24 -12.09
C GLY A 276 -67.42 -8.59 -12.90
N GLU A 277 -67.61 -9.18 -14.09
CA GLU A 277 -68.79 -9.16 -14.98
C GLU A 277 -69.06 -7.81 -15.68
N SER A 278 -69.45 -7.70 -16.96
CA SER A 278 -70.22 -8.53 -17.91
C SER A 278 -69.98 -7.91 -19.31
N GLY A 279 -69.95 -8.67 -20.41
CA GLY A 279 -71.12 -8.89 -21.25
C GLY A 279 -71.05 -8.12 -22.58
N MET A 280 -70.80 -8.85 -23.68
CA MET A 280 -71.17 -8.68 -25.10
C MET A 280 -70.06 -9.16 -26.03
#